data_AF-A0A7C3ABJ6-F1
#
_entry.id   AF-A0A7C3ABJ6-F1
#
_cell.length_a   1.000
_cell.length_b   1.000
_cell.length_c   1.000
_cell.angle_alpha   90.00
_cell.angle_beta   90.00
_cell.angle_gamma   90.00
#
_symmetry.space_group_name_H-M   'P 1'
#
loop_
_entity.id
_entity.type
_entity.pdbx_description
1 polymer ?
#
loop_
_entity_poly.entity_id
_entity_poly.type
_entity_poly.pdbx_seq_one_letter_code
_entity_poly.pdbx_strand_id
1 'polypeptide(L)'
;MTQIKTPDLALMPLNPKSEFPEGFKLLGGGEVEETYRSRREDLLLIRRHPEKATKVGADSPAGWLASFHGDLLFMQRCSFYPKAEYPDGGCNIEIYTNPDPLKYVELELLSPIHRPKKGESFAFDISWQLYKLPHIPRDDEERIRIVRKIME
;
A
#
# COMPACT_ATOMS: atom_id res chain seq x y z
N MET A 1 -8.88 2.07 -6.55
CA MET A 1 -8.80 2.25 -5.08
C MET A 1 -9.75 1.29 -4.40
N THR A 2 -9.33 0.69 -3.27
CA THR A 2 -10.20 -0.14 -2.42
C THR A 2 -10.15 0.34 -0.98
N GLN A 3 -11.33 0.51 -0.37
CA GLN A 3 -11.49 0.93 1.02
C GLN A 3 -11.71 -0.28 1.92
N ILE A 4 -10.96 -0.32 3.02
CA ILE A 4 -11.09 -1.32 4.09
C ILE A 4 -11.53 -0.60 5.34
N LYS A 5 -12.66 -1.01 5.91
CA LYS A 5 -13.19 -0.42 7.14
C LYS A 5 -12.42 -0.96 8.34
N THR A 6 -11.92 -0.06 9.18
CA THR A 6 -11.27 -0.37 10.47
C THR A 6 -10.15 -1.44 10.41
N PRO A 7 -9.16 -1.36 9.49
CA PRO A 7 -8.06 -2.32 9.49
C PRO A 7 -7.08 -2.06 10.63
N ASP A 8 -6.39 -3.13 11.05
CA ASP A 8 -5.38 -3.08 12.12
C ASP A 8 -4.05 -2.53 11.60
N LEU A 9 -3.69 -2.87 10.36
CA LEU A 9 -2.42 -2.56 9.73
C LEU A 9 -2.54 -2.60 8.21
N ALA A 10 -1.83 -1.72 7.52
CA ALA A 10 -1.54 -1.84 6.09
C ALA A 10 -0.02 -1.98 5.86
N LEU A 11 0.36 -2.71 4.82
CA LEU A 11 1.73 -2.98 4.44
C LEU A 11 1.99 -2.57 2.99
N MET A 12 3.15 -1.96 2.79
CA MET A 12 3.65 -1.50 1.50
C MET A 12 5.10 -1.97 1.31
N PRO A 13 5.43 -2.67 0.21
CA PRO A 13 6.80 -3.00 -0.15
C PRO A 13 7.54 -1.74 -0.63
N LEU A 14 8.75 -1.53 -0.12
CA LEU A 14 9.65 -0.44 -0.48
C LEU A 14 10.69 -0.92 -1.48
N ASN A 15 11.06 -0.04 -2.41
CA ASN A 15 12.11 -0.31 -3.39
C ASN A 15 13.50 0.01 -2.79
N PRO A 16 14.44 -0.96 -2.72
CA PRO A 16 15.81 -0.69 -2.26
C PRO A 16 16.58 0.28 -3.16
N LYS A 17 16.13 0.48 -4.40
CA LYS A 17 16.67 1.43 -5.38
C LYS A 17 15.67 2.56 -5.67
N SER A 18 14.85 2.90 -4.67
CA SER A 18 13.84 3.96 -4.75
C SER A 18 14.46 5.29 -5.16
N GLU A 19 13.76 6.04 -6.01
CA GLU A 19 14.08 7.44 -6.30
C GLU A 19 13.70 8.37 -5.14
N PHE A 20 12.84 7.90 -4.23
CA PHE A 20 12.48 8.59 -3.00
C PHE A 20 13.52 8.29 -1.90
N PRO A 21 14.07 9.31 -1.22
CA PRO A 21 15.13 9.12 -0.21
C PRO A 21 14.77 8.12 0.90
N GLU A 22 13.52 8.12 1.35
CA GLU A 22 13.04 7.23 2.42
C GLU A 22 12.49 5.88 1.90
N GLY A 23 12.49 5.66 0.58
CA GLY A 23 11.79 4.55 -0.06
C GLY A 23 10.32 4.83 -0.40
N PHE A 24 9.78 5.93 0.13
CA PHE A 24 8.41 6.39 -0.05
C PHE A 24 8.34 7.92 0.15
N LYS A 25 7.19 8.51 -0.16
CA LYS A 25 6.88 9.92 0.08
C LYS A 25 5.60 10.09 0.87
N LEU A 26 5.51 11.22 1.56
CA LEU A 26 4.25 11.72 2.10
C LEU A 26 3.54 12.56 1.04
N LEU A 27 2.28 12.22 0.80
CA LEU A 27 1.42 12.89 -0.16
C LEU A 27 0.41 13.75 0.62
N GLY A 28 0.24 15.00 0.21
CA GLY A 28 -0.64 15.96 0.91
C GLY A 28 0.01 16.74 2.08
N GLY A 29 1.32 16.55 2.33
CA GLY A 29 2.08 17.26 3.36
C GLY A 29 1.92 16.68 4.78
N GLY A 30 2.76 17.13 5.71
CA GLY A 30 2.77 16.69 7.10
C GLY A 30 3.81 15.61 7.41
N GLU A 31 3.68 15.02 8.60
CA GLU A 31 4.50 13.91 9.09
C GLU A 31 3.59 12.79 9.57
N VAL A 32 4.06 11.55 9.43
CA VAL A 32 3.42 10.39 10.07
C VAL A 32 4.16 10.13 11.35
N GLU A 33 3.45 10.35 12.46
CA GLU A 33 3.96 10.07 13.79
C GLU A 33 4.52 8.65 13.86
N GLU A 34 5.71 8.50 14.45
CA GLU A 34 6.44 7.22 14.51
C GLU A 34 5.65 6.10 15.19
N THR A 35 4.69 6.42 16.04
CA THR A 35 3.78 5.43 16.65
C THR A 35 2.84 4.77 15.63
N TYR A 36 2.54 5.44 14.53
CA TYR A 36 1.60 4.98 13.49
C TYR A 36 2.29 4.50 12.21
N ARG A 37 3.62 4.53 12.17
CA ARG A 37 4.40 3.92 11.09
C ARG A 37 5.59 3.15 11.63
N SER A 38 5.94 2.05 11.00
CA SER A 38 7.22 1.39 11.26
C SER A 38 7.83 0.85 9.97
N ARG A 39 9.15 0.76 9.93
CA ARG A 39 9.88 0.11 8.85
C ARG A 39 10.46 -1.21 9.33
N ARG A 40 10.37 -2.24 8.50
CA ARG A 40 11.00 -3.56 8.70
C ARG A 40 11.61 -3.97 7.38
N GLU A 41 12.93 -3.85 7.28
CA GLU A 41 13.68 -4.14 6.05
C GLU A 41 13.11 -3.37 4.83
N ASP A 42 12.47 -4.10 3.92
CA ASP A 42 11.86 -3.67 2.68
C ASP A 42 10.34 -3.42 2.82
N LEU A 43 9.79 -3.38 4.02
CA LEU A 43 8.37 -3.15 4.28
C LEU A 43 8.14 -1.88 5.11
N LEU A 44 7.17 -1.08 4.65
CA LEU A 44 6.56 -0.02 5.42
C LEU A 44 5.23 -0.52 5.99
N LEU A 45 5.08 -0.36 7.30
CA LEU A 45 3.89 -0.71 8.07
C LEU A 45 3.19 0.58 8.47
N ILE A 46 1.91 0.71 8.13
CA ILE A 46 1.11 1.93 8.34
C ILE A 46 -0.12 1.58 9.16
N ARG A 47 -0.35 2.35 10.22
CA ARG A 47 -1.58 2.32 11.03
C ARG A 47 -2.31 3.66 10.90
N ARG A 48 -3.62 3.61 11.10
CA ARG A 48 -4.48 4.78 11.04
C ARG A 48 -4.33 5.63 12.29
N HIS A 49 -4.03 6.92 12.12
CA HIS A 49 -4.09 7.90 13.20
C HIS A 49 -5.55 8.31 13.47
N PRO A 50 -6.02 8.41 14.73
CA PRO A 50 -7.41 8.76 15.04
C PRO A 50 -7.78 10.19 14.63
N GLU A 51 -6.83 11.14 14.66
CA GLU A 51 -7.12 12.56 14.40
C GLU A 51 -6.56 13.12 13.09
N LYS A 52 -5.64 12.40 12.43
CA LYS A 52 -4.90 12.92 11.27
C LYS A 52 -5.02 11.95 10.11
N ALA A 53 -5.31 12.48 8.93
CA ALA A 53 -5.16 11.72 7.72
C ALA A 53 -3.68 11.50 7.40
N THR A 54 -3.36 10.41 6.74
CA THR A 54 -2.01 10.12 6.25
C THR A 54 -2.12 9.55 4.86
N LYS A 55 -1.31 10.05 3.93
CA LYS A 55 -1.15 9.43 2.62
C LYS A 55 0.32 9.20 2.34
N VAL A 56 0.69 7.96 2.04
CA VAL A 56 2.04 7.56 1.64
C VAL A 56 2.00 6.94 0.26
N GLY A 57 3.02 7.23 -0.56
CA GLY A 57 3.20 6.62 -1.88
C GLY A 57 4.63 6.12 -2.07
N ALA A 58 4.80 5.03 -2.82
CA ALA A 58 6.11 4.46 -3.14
C ALA A 58 6.24 4.07 -4.62
N ASP A 59 7.47 4.07 -5.11
CA ASP A 59 7.91 3.61 -6.42
C ASP A 59 8.39 2.14 -6.32
N SER A 60 7.45 1.24 -6.04
CA SER A 60 7.70 -0.15 -5.69
C SER A 60 7.53 -1.13 -6.86
N PRO A 61 8.62 -1.75 -7.36
CA PRO A 61 8.55 -2.78 -8.40
C PRO A 61 7.78 -4.04 -7.98
N ALA A 62 7.58 -4.25 -6.68
CA ALA A 62 6.86 -5.40 -6.17
C ALA A 62 5.35 -5.33 -6.49
N GLY A 63 4.79 -4.12 -6.67
CA GLY A 63 3.46 -3.92 -7.24
C GLY A 63 2.31 -4.51 -6.40
N TRP A 64 2.43 -4.53 -5.07
CA TRP A 64 1.38 -5.05 -4.20
C TRP A 64 1.17 -4.18 -2.96
N LEU A 65 -0.04 -4.28 -2.39
CA LEU A 65 -0.42 -3.70 -1.11
C LEU A 65 -1.21 -4.74 -0.31
N ALA A 66 -1.09 -4.70 1.02
CA ALA A 66 -1.82 -5.62 1.87
C ALA A 66 -2.36 -4.92 3.12
N SER A 67 -3.44 -5.47 3.70
CA SER A 67 -4.00 -4.98 4.96
C SER A 67 -4.61 -6.10 5.77
N PHE A 68 -4.37 -6.05 7.08
CA PHE A 68 -4.92 -6.97 8.07
C PHE A 68 -6.16 -6.39 8.74
N HIS A 69 -7.17 -7.22 8.95
CA HIS A 69 -8.34 -6.94 9.79
C HIS A 69 -8.72 -8.20 10.57
N GLY A 70 -8.33 -8.26 11.84
CA GLY A 70 -8.43 -9.47 12.66
C GLY A 70 -7.63 -10.62 12.06
N ASP A 71 -8.33 -11.70 11.72
CA ASP A 71 -7.78 -12.92 11.11
C ASP A 71 -7.97 -12.93 9.57
N LEU A 72 -8.20 -11.77 8.97
CA LEU A 72 -8.26 -11.59 7.52
C LEU A 72 -7.04 -10.81 7.03
N LEU A 73 -6.49 -11.27 5.91
CA LEU A 73 -5.51 -10.54 5.12
C LEU A 73 -6.12 -10.24 3.74
N PHE A 74 -6.29 -8.96 3.44
CA PHE A 74 -6.64 -8.51 2.11
C PHE A 74 -5.37 -8.07 1.37
N MET A 75 -5.22 -8.50 0.12
CA MET A 75 -4.06 -8.18 -0.70
C MET A 75 -4.50 -7.76 -2.09
N GLN A 76 -3.81 -6.77 -2.64
CA GLN A 76 -3.95 -6.31 -4.00
C GLN A 76 -2.62 -6.41 -4.71
N ARG A 77 -2.65 -6.77 -6.00
CA ARG A 77 -1.45 -6.83 -6.83
C ARG A 77 -1.72 -6.28 -8.22
N CYS A 78 -0.73 -5.60 -8.80
CA CYS A 78 -0.70 -5.14 -10.17
C CYS A 78 0.68 -5.39 -10.78
N SER A 79 0.77 -5.28 -12.11
CA SER A 79 2.08 -5.25 -12.77
C SER A 79 2.78 -3.92 -12.54
N PHE A 80 4.10 -3.95 -12.39
CA PHE A 80 4.95 -2.78 -12.45
C PHE A 80 5.62 -2.69 -13.82
N TYR A 81 5.53 -1.52 -14.45
CA TYR A 81 6.14 -1.19 -15.72
C TYR A 81 7.39 -0.31 -15.50
N PRO A 82 8.61 -0.87 -15.62
CA PRO A 82 9.84 -0.11 -15.44
C PRO A 82 9.96 1.05 -16.44
N LYS A 83 10.48 2.19 -15.98
CA LYS A 83 10.70 3.42 -16.78
C LYS A 83 9.42 4.09 -17.31
N ALA A 84 8.24 3.63 -16.90
CA ALA A 84 7.00 4.32 -17.22
C ALA A 84 6.83 5.56 -16.32
N GLU A 85 6.11 6.57 -16.81
CA GLU A 85 5.73 7.74 -16.01
C GLU A 85 4.54 7.35 -15.13
N TYR A 86 4.67 7.51 -13.81
CA TYR A 86 3.58 7.27 -12.85
C TYR A 86 3.07 8.57 -12.25
N PRO A 87 1.80 8.61 -11.79
CA PRO A 87 1.26 9.75 -11.05
C PRO A 87 2.04 10.09 -9.78
N ASP A 88 1.66 11.20 -9.13
CA ASP A 88 2.12 11.58 -7.78
C ASP A 88 3.65 11.64 -7.60
N GLY A 89 4.32 11.99 -8.71
CA GLY A 89 5.77 12.10 -8.79
C GLY A 89 6.48 10.76 -8.74
N GLY A 90 5.91 9.71 -9.35
CA GLY A 90 6.53 8.40 -9.51
C GLY A 90 5.91 7.27 -8.68
N CYS A 91 4.83 7.54 -7.93
CA CYS A 91 4.21 6.53 -7.07
C CYS A 91 3.37 5.56 -7.91
N ASN A 92 3.60 4.26 -7.77
CA ASN A 92 2.76 3.23 -8.37
C ASN A 92 1.88 2.50 -7.35
N ILE A 93 2.18 2.67 -6.05
CA ILE A 93 1.35 2.16 -4.95
C ILE A 93 1.22 3.22 -3.86
N GLU A 94 0.03 3.33 -3.26
CA GLU A 94 -0.26 4.29 -2.20
C GLU A 94 -1.17 3.72 -1.12
N ILE A 95 -0.99 4.21 0.11
CA ILE A 95 -1.88 3.93 1.25
C ILE A 95 -2.39 5.27 1.76
N TYR A 96 -3.71 5.41 1.87
CA TYR A 96 -4.37 6.50 2.59
C TYR A 96 -5.03 5.98 3.86
N THR A 97 -4.85 6.67 4.99
CA THR A 97 -5.55 6.36 6.24
C THR A 97 -6.42 7.53 6.65
N ASN A 98 -7.72 7.29 6.86
CA ASN A 98 -8.67 8.33 7.24
C ASN A 98 -8.81 8.46 8.77
N PRO A 99 -8.91 9.67 9.33
CA PRO A 99 -9.13 9.86 10.76
C PRO A 99 -10.57 9.54 11.18
N ASP A 100 -10.86 9.67 12.48
CA ASP A 100 -12.20 9.57 13.03
C ASP A 100 -13.09 10.72 12.47
N PRO A 101 -14.41 10.51 12.35
CA PRO A 101 -15.17 9.32 12.76
C PRO A 101 -15.20 8.20 11.69
N LEU A 102 -14.76 8.46 10.46
CA LEU A 102 -14.82 7.50 9.36
C LEU A 102 -13.54 6.66 9.30
N LYS A 103 -13.54 5.56 10.05
CA LYS A 103 -12.36 4.71 10.23
C LYS A 103 -12.14 3.78 9.04
N TYR A 104 -11.35 4.21 8.05
CA TYR A 104 -10.97 3.37 6.91
C TYR A 104 -9.54 3.62 6.45
N VAL A 105 -9.02 2.67 5.68
CA VAL A 105 -7.76 2.77 4.93
C VAL A 105 -8.05 2.44 3.48
N GLU A 106 -7.35 3.12 2.57
CA GLU A 106 -7.38 2.85 1.14
C GLU A 106 -6.08 2.21 0.71
N LEU A 107 -6.22 1.17 -0.12
CA LEU A 107 -5.13 0.61 -0.90
C LEU A 107 -5.31 1.10 -2.34
N GLU A 108 -4.28 1.75 -2.87
CA GLU A 108 -4.29 2.37 -4.19
C GLU A 108 -3.15 1.80 -5.02
N LEU A 109 -3.48 1.07 -6.09
CA LEU A 109 -2.54 0.68 -7.12
C LEU A 109 -2.75 1.58 -8.33
N LEU A 110 -1.68 2.20 -8.81
CA LEU A 110 -1.72 3.21 -9.85
C LEU A 110 -1.12 2.67 -11.15
N SER A 111 -1.84 2.87 -12.25
CA SER A 111 -1.29 2.59 -13.56
C SER A 111 -0.26 3.64 -13.95
N PRO A 112 0.61 3.35 -14.94
CA PRO A 112 1.32 4.41 -15.65
C PRO A 112 0.35 5.45 -16.22
N ILE A 113 0.84 6.67 -16.37
CA ILE A 113 0.15 7.72 -17.11
C ILE A 113 0.09 7.30 -18.58
N HIS A 114 -1.12 7.18 -19.10
CA HIS A 114 -1.37 6.84 -20.49
C HIS A 114 -2.23 7.91 -21.16
N ARG A 115 -1.83 8.36 -22.35
CA ARG A 115 -2.54 9.37 -23.16
C ARG A 115 -3.08 8.70 -24.43
N PRO A 116 -4.27 8.07 -24.38
CA PRO A 116 -4.77 7.27 -25.49
C PRO A 116 -5.12 8.14 -26.71
N LYS A 117 -4.89 7.61 -27.91
CA LYS A 117 -5.34 8.20 -29.17
C LYS A 117 -6.75 7.75 -29.53
N LYS A 118 -7.36 8.40 -30.52
CA LYS A 118 -8.68 8.00 -31.05
C LYS A 118 -8.62 6.53 -31.52
N GLY A 119 -9.48 5.69 -30.93
CA GLY A 119 -9.57 4.26 -31.24
C GLY A 119 -8.62 3.37 -30.44
N GLU A 120 -7.76 3.94 -29.59
CA GLU A 120 -6.89 3.19 -28.68
C GLU A 120 -7.64 2.80 -27.41
N SER A 121 -7.26 1.67 -26.81
CA SER A 121 -7.76 1.21 -25.51
C SER A 121 -6.58 0.90 -24.61
N PHE A 122 -6.77 1.14 -23.31
CA PHE A 122 -5.78 0.87 -22.28
C PHE A 122 -6.41 0.03 -21.18
N ALA A 123 -5.66 -0.94 -20.67
CA ALA A 123 -6.07 -1.78 -19.56
C ALA A 123 -4.97 -1.76 -18.49
N PHE A 124 -5.41 -1.76 -17.23
CA PHE A 124 -4.54 -1.92 -16.07
C PHE A 124 -5.19 -2.95 -15.16
N ASP A 125 -4.59 -4.13 -15.12
CA ASP A 125 -5.13 -5.25 -14.38
C ASP A 125 -4.70 -5.21 -12.92
N ILE A 126 -5.68 -5.34 -12.03
CA ILE A 126 -5.49 -5.50 -10.60
C ILE A 126 -6.10 -6.84 -10.21
N SER A 127 -5.40 -7.57 -9.33
CA SER A 127 -5.95 -8.76 -8.68
C SER A 127 -6.21 -8.46 -7.21
N TRP A 128 -7.29 -9.05 -6.69
CA TRP A 128 -7.69 -8.97 -5.28
C TRP A 128 -7.71 -10.37 -4.69
N GLN A 129 -7.07 -10.54 -3.54
CA GLN A 129 -7.11 -11.78 -2.77
C GLN A 129 -7.52 -11.48 -1.34
N LEU A 130 -8.39 -12.33 -0.78
CA LEU A 130 -8.75 -12.32 0.63
C LEU A 130 -8.39 -13.68 1.23
N TYR A 131 -7.52 -13.67 2.23
CA TYR A 131 -7.08 -14.86 2.94
C TYR A 131 -7.68 -14.88 4.34
N LYS A 132 -8.30 -16.01 4.69
CA LYS A 132 -8.68 -16.31 6.07
C LYS A 132 -7.50 -16.98 6.77
N LEU A 133 -7.03 -16.37 7.85
CA LEU A 133 -5.95 -16.87 8.67
C LEU A 133 -6.51 -17.79 9.78
N PRO A 134 -5.72 -18.75 10.28
CA PRO A 134 -6.14 -19.63 11.35
C PRO A 134 -6.35 -18.89 12.69
N HIS A 135 -5.72 -17.73 12.86
CA HIS A 135 -5.83 -16.88 14.05
C HIS A 135 -5.46 -15.43 13.70
N ILE A 136 -5.82 -14.50 14.60
CA ILE A 136 -5.39 -13.10 14.53
C ILE A 136 -3.87 -13.06 14.79
N PRO A 137 -3.04 -12.52 13.89
CA PRO A 137 -1.60 -12.40 14.09
C PRO A 137 -1.26 -11.64 15.39
N ARG A 138 -0.34 -12.20 16.17
CA ARG A 138 0.00 -11.71 17.51
C ARG A 138 0.76 -10.39 17.48
N ASP A 139 1.60 -10.21 16.46
CA ASP A 139 2.49 -9.07 16.31
C ASP A 139 2.81 -8.80 14.84
N ASP A 140 3.56 -7.73 14.59
CA ASP A 140 3.96 -7.32 13.24
C ASP A 140 4.92 -8.31 12.59
N GLU A 141 5.74 -9.00 13.37
CA GLU A 141 6.68 -10.01 12.85
C GLU A 141 5.93 -11.23 12.31
N GLU A 142 4.84 -11.66 12.96
CA GLU A 142 3.94 -12.69 12.45
C GLU A 142 3.22 -12.24 11.17
N ARG A 143 2.73 -10.99 11.13
CA ARG A 143 2.11 -10.42 9.92
C ARG A 143 3.08 -10.42 8.74
N ILE A 144 4.34 -10.01 8.97
CA ILE A 144 5.39 -10.01 7.95
C ILE A 144 5.69 -11.42 7.46
N ARG A 145 5.86 -12.40 8.36
CA ARG A 145 6.08 -13.80 7.97
C ARG A 145 4.95 -14.36 7.13
N ILE A 146 3.70 -14.05 7.48
CA ILE A 146 2.51 -14.47 6.71
C ILE A 146 2.54 -13.88 5.31
N VAL A 147 2.77 -12.56 5.19
CA VAL A 147 2.85 -11.89 3.89
C VAL A 147 3.98 -12.47 3.04
N ARG A 148 5.17 -12.65 3.60
CA ARG A 148 6.32 -13.23 2.89
C ARG A 148 6.02 -14.64 2.35
N LYS A 149 5.42 -15.51 3.17
CA LYS A 149 5.00 -16.85 2.75
C LYS A 149 3.96 -16.85 1.62
N ILE A 150 3.10 -15.82 1.56
CA ILE A 150 2.10 -15.67 0.49
C ILE A 150 2.73 -15.12 -0.81
N MET A 151 3.91 -14.51 -0.73
CA MET A 151 4.64 -13.94 -1.85
C MET A 151 5.73 -14.88 -2.41
N GLU A 152 6.05 -15.98 -1.71
CA GLU A 152 6.84 -17.12 -2.20
C GLU A 152 6.07 -17.94 -3.24
#